data_AF-A0A7J3D2M7-F1
#
_entry.id   AF-A0A7J3D2M7-F1
#
_cell.length_a   1.000
_cell.length_b   1.000
_cell.length_c   1.000
_cell.angle_alpha   90.00
_cell.angle_beta   90.00
_cell.angle_gamma   90.00
#
_symmetry.space_group_name_H-M   'P 1'
#
loop_
_entity.id
_entity.type
_entity.pdbx_description
1 polymer ?
#
loop_
_entity_poly.entity_id
_entity_poly.type
_entity_poly.pdbx_seq_one_letter_code
_entity_poly.pdbx_strand_id
1 'polypeptide(L)'
;MVGNVGWIAFYWAIAYLFFVNGINVINVVFNFNTILYYFLPPILILIIGRVVEGGFGQIFEALEQMISLISNTFSYFRILAIGAAHTLFSKIFFDIGGSLNLIIFIPLLALGTVLIMGFEGMLAFLHCLRLHWVEFFMKFYSGTGINFKQFKLV
;
A
#
# COMPACT_ATOMS: atom_id res chain seq x y z
N MET A 1 5.77 -15.04 -17.87
CA MET A 1 4.52 -14.28 -17.58
C MET A 1 3.92 -14.66 -16.22
N VAL A 2 4.34 -15.79 -15.63
CA VAL A 2 3.85 -16.31 -14.34
C VAL A 2 4.13 -15.37 -13.16
N GLY A 3 5.21 -14.58 -13.21
CA GLY A 3 5.54 -13.61 -12.15
C GLY A 3 4.40 -12.62 -11.85
N ASN A 4 3.92 -11.88 -12.86
CA ASN A 4 2.85 -10.87 -12.69
C ASN A 4 1.50 -11.49 -12.28
N VAL A 5 1.22 -12.72 -12.73
CA VAL A 5 0.00 -13.46 -12.33
C VAL A 5 0.06 -13.86 -10.85
N GLY A 6 1.23 -14.27 -10.37
CA GLY A 6 1.48 -14.58 -8.97
C GLY A 6 1.24 -13.38 -8.03
N TRP A 7 1.63 -12.17 -8.45
CA TRP A 7 1.35 -10.94 -7.71
C TRP A 7 -0.16 -10.69 -7.53
N ILE A 8 -0.94 -10.79 -8.62
CA ILE A 8 -2.40 -10.59 -8.56
C ILE A 8 -3.07 -11.61 -7.65
N ALA A 9 -2.70 -12.89 -7.76
CA ALA A 9 -3.31 -13.97 -6.99
C ALA A 9 -3.07 -13.82 -5.47
N PHE A 10 -1.87 -13.38 -5.09
CA PHE A 10 -1.51 -13.17 -3.69
C PHE A 10 -2.25 -11.98 -3.07
N TYR A 11 -2.35 -10.85 -3.78
CA TYR A 11 -3.14 -9.70 -3.34
C TYR A 11 -4.64 -10.01 -3.25
N TRP A 12 -5.17 -10.80 -4.19
CA TRP A 12 -6.56 -11.25 -4.15
C TRP A 12 -6.86 -12.15 -2.95
N ALA A 13 -5.94 -13.03 -2.57
CA ALA A 13 -6.12 -13.88 -1.39
C ALA A 13 -6.09 -13.08 -0.08
N ILE A 14 -5.20 -12.09 0.03
CA ILE A 14 -5.16 -11.17 1.18
C ILE A 14 -6.45 -10.35 1.25
N ALA A 15 -6.92 -9.81 0.13
CA ALA A 15 -8.18 -9.08 0.06
C ALA A 15 -9.38 -9.96 0.45
N TYR A 16 -9.45 -11.19 -0.07
CA TYR A 16 -10.51 -12.14 0.24
C TYR A 16 -10.57 -12.48 1.74
N LEU A 17 -9.42 -12.63 2.39
CA LEU A 17 -9.35 -12.86 3.84
C LEU A 17 -9.92 -11.68 4.64
N PHE A 18 -9.63 -10.46 4.20
CA PHE A 18 -10.13 -9.23 4.83
C PHE A 18 -11.65 -9.06 4.66
N PHE A 19 -12.18 -9.32 3.46
CA PHE A 19 -13.62 -9.18 3.18
C PHE A 19 -14.48 -10.25 3.86
N VAL A 20 -13.98 -11.47 4.03
CA VAL A 20 -14.74 -12.56 4.67
C VAL A 20 -14.73 -12.44 6.20
N ASN A 21 -13.63 -11.99 6.81
CA ASN A 21 -13.47 -12.00 8.27
C ASN A 21 -13.70 -10.63 8.94
N GLY A 22 -13.82 -9.54 8.18
CA GLY A 22 -14.25 -8.23 8.65
C GLY A 22 -13.45 -7.69 9.85
N ILE A 23 -14.05 -7.71 11.04
CA ILE A 23 -13.47 -7.14 12.29
C ILE A 23 -12.63 -8.17 13.07
N ASN A 24 -12.80 -9.47 12.81
CA ASN A 24 -12.09 -10.56 13.51
C ASN A 24 -10.79 -11.00 12.82
N VAL A 25 -10.28 -10.21 11.87
CA VAL A 25 -9.08 -10.54 11.08
C VAL A 25 -7.87 -10.79 12.00
N ILE A 26 -7.71 -10.05 13.10
CA ILE A 26 -6.62 -10.27 14.06
C ILE A 26 -6.67 -11.70 14.65
N ASN A 27 -7.82 -12.16 15.13
CA ASN A 27 -7.96 -13.52 15.67
C ASN A 27 -7.84 -14.61 14.60
N VAL A 28 -8.22 -14.31 13.36
CA VAL A 28 -8.13 -15.25 12.24
C VAL A 28 -6.70 -15.37 11.70
N VAL A 29 -5.92 -14.29 11.73
CA VAL A 29 -4.49 -14.30 11.37
C VAL A 29 -3.67 -15.11 12.38
N PHE A 30 -4.02 -15.12 13.67
CA PHE A 30 -3.29 -15.95 14.64
C PHE A 30 -3.74 -17.42 14.67
N ASN A 31 -4.80 -17.79 13.93
CA ASN A 31 -5.24 -19.18 13.78
C ASN A 31 -4.50 -19.85 12.61
N PHE A 32 -3.56 -20.75 12.95
CA PHE A 32 -2.69 -21.43 11.98
C PHE A 32 -3.47 -22.19 10.89
N ASN A 33 -4.61 -22.79 11.25
CA ASN A 33 -5.43 -23.57 10.33
C ASN A 33 -6.10 -22.69 9.25
N THR A 34 -6.63 -21.53 9.65
CA THR A 34 -7.35 -20.62 8.75
C THR A 34 -6.41 -19.87 7.82
N ILE A 35 -5.21 -19.51 8.31
CA ILE A 35 -4.15 -18.96 7.45
C ILE A 35 -3.75 -19.94 6.36
N LEU A 36 -3.57 -21.22 6.72
CA LEU A 36 -3.09 -22.22 5.80
C LEU A 36 -4.03 -22.34 4.58
N TYR A 37 -5.35 -22.39 4.80
CA TYR A 37 -6.34 -22.51 3.73
C TYR A 37 -6.37 -21.32 2.76
N TYR A 38 -6.14 -20.10 3.23
CA TYR A 38 -6.18 -18.90 2.38
C TYR A 38 -4.85 -18.66 1.65
N PHE A 39 -3.73 -19.08 2.24
CA PHE A 39 -2.39 -18.89 1.66
C PHE A 39 -1.92 -20.07 0.79
N LEU A 40 -2.47 -21.28 0.99
CA LEU A 40 -2.18 -22.47 0.18
C LEU A 40 -2.46 -22.29 -1.32
N PRO A 41 -3.62 -21.77 -1.76
CA PRO A 41 -3.94 -21.67 -3.19
C PRO A 41 -2.97 -20.73 -3.94
N PRO A 42 -2.64 -19.52 -3.45
CA PRO A 42 -1.64 -18.66 -4.08
C PRO A 42 -0.24 -19.28 -4.11
N ILE A 43 0.18 -19.93 -3.02
CA ILE A 43 1.49 -20.59 -2.94
C ILE A 43 1.56 -21.75 -3.95
N LEU A 44 0.50 -22.55 -4.07
CA LEU A 44 0.43 -23.65 -5.03
C LEU A 44 0.46 -23.14 -6.47
N ILE A 45 -0.28 -22.08 -6.80
CA ILE A 45 -0.27 -21.47 -8.14
C ILE A 45 1.14 -20.94 -8.49
N LEU A 46 1.83 -20.32 -7.52
CA LEU A 46 3.18 -19.81 -7.70
C LEU A 46 4.23 -20.92 -7.90
N ILE A 47 4.14 -22.00 -7.13
CA ILE A 47 5.07 -23.13 -7.21
C ILE A 47 4.79 -23.95 -8.47
N ILE A 48 3.54 -24.31 -8.75
CA ILE A 48 3.16 -25.11 -9.92
C ILE A 48 3.44 -24.35 -11.22
N GLY A 49 3.07 -23.06 -11.30
CA GLY A 49 3.31 -22.25 -12.50
C GLY A 49 4.80 -22.11 -12.84
N ARG A 50 5.69 -22.11 -11.83
CA ARG A 50 7.14 -22.00 -12.03
C ARG A 50 7.86 -23.32 -12.23
N VAL A 51 7.45 -24.37 -11.51
CA VAL A 51 7.99 -25.71 -11.77
C VAL A 51 7.74 -26.11 -13.24
N VAL A 52 6.65 -25.66 -13.84
CA VAL A 52 6.33 -25.83 -15.26
C VAL A 52 7.22 -24.99 -16.20
N GLU A 53 7.70 -23.81 -15.80
CA GLU A 53 8.52 -22.92 -16.65
C GLU A 53 10.04 -23.22 -16.61
N GLY A 54 10.60 -23.84 -15.56
CA GLY A 54 12.05 -24.17 -15.57
C GLY A 54 12.65 -24.94 -14.39
N GLY A 55 11.85 -25.74 -13.67
CA GLY A 55 12.37 -26.69 -12.67
C GLY A 55 12.87 -26.08 -11.35
N PHE A 56 13.58 -26.87 -10.54
CA PHE A 56 13.95 -26.55 -9.15
C PHE A 56 14.83 -25.29 -8.97
N GLY A 57 15.52 -24.81 -10.01
CA GLY A 57 16.38 -23.62 -9.93
C GLY A 57 15.62 -22.31 -9.72
N GLN A 58 14.33 -22.26 -10.05
CA GLN A 58 13.50 -21.06 -9.97
C GLN A 58 12.86 -20.85 -8.58
N ILE A 59 13.13 -21.72 -7.61
CA ILE A 59 12.69 -21.52 -6.22
C ILE A 59 13.29 -20.24 -5.64
N PHE A 60 14.53 -19.89 -6.01
CA PHE A 60 15.17 -18.66 -5.55
C PHE A 60 14.43 -17.42 -6.07
N GLU A 61 14.02 -17.41 -7.33
CA GLU A 61 13.20 -16.32 -7.89
C GLU A 61 11.81 -16.25 -7.24
N ALA A 62 11.26 -17.37 -6.75
CA ALA A 62 10.03 -17.39 -5.98
C ALA A 62 10.20 -16.72 -4.61
N LEU A 63 11.32 -16.97 -3.94
CA LEU A 63 11.68 -16.26 -2.71
C LEU A 63 11.92 -14.77 -2.96
N GLU A 64 12.60 -14.40 -4.04
CA GLU A 64 12.79 -13.00 -4.42
C GLU A 64 11.45 -12.28 -4.63
N GLN A 65 10.47 -12.95 -5.24
CA GLN A 65 9.11 -12.40 -5.36
C GLN A 65 8.39 -12.26 -4.01
N MET A 66 8.52 -13.22 -3.10
CA MET A 66 7.96 -13.11 -1.75
C MET A 66 8.59 -11.94 -0.97
N ILE A 67 9.91 -11.80 -1.06
CA ILE A 67 10.64 -10.69 -0.42
C ILE A 67 10.22 -9.36 -1.04
N SER A 68 10.05 -9.31 -2.36
CA SER A 68 9.54 -8.13 -3.06
C SER A 68 8.12 -7.78 -2.60
N LEU A 69 7.23 -8.76 -2.38
CA LEU A 69 5.86 -8.52 -1.85
C LEU A 69 5.90 -7.83 -0.49
N ILE A 70 6.72 -8.35 0.42
CA ILE A 70 6.91 -7.79 1.75
C ILE A 70 7.51 -6.38 1.66
N SER A 71 8.53 -6.19 0.82
CA SER A 71 9.19 -4.90 0.63
C SER A 71 8.23 -3.83 0.10
N ASN A 72 7.40 -4.16 -0.89
CA ASN A 72 6.40 -3.25 -1.42
C ASN A 72 5.36 -2.90 -0.34
N THR A 73 4.86 -3.90 0.40
CA THR A 73 3.91 -3.65 1.50
C THR A 73 4.50 -2.73 2.56
N PHE A 74 5.77 -2.93 2.94
CA PHE A 74 6.45 -2.07 3.89
C PHE A 74 6.62 -0.63 3.40
N SER A 75 6.77 -0.41 2.09
CA SER A 75 6.85 0.94 1.51
C SER A 75 5.55 1.74 1.70
N TYR A 76 4.38 1.09 1.72
CA TYR A 76 3.09 1.74 2.07
C TYR A 76 3.01 2.14 3.56
N PHE A 77 3.83 1.58 4.46
CA PHE A 77 3.86 2.04 5.85
C PHE A 77 4.23 3.53 5.96
N ARG A 78 4.91 4.08 4.94
CA ARG A 78 5.26 5.50 4.86
C ARG A 78 4.05 6.43 4.88
N ILE A 79 2.99 6.12 4.13
CA ILE A 79 1.78 6.95 4.13
C ILE A 79 1.00 6.80 5.45
N LEU A 80 1.06 5.62 6.07
CA LEU A 80 0.48 5.37 7.39
C LEU A 80 1.19 6.21 8.47
N ALA A 81 2.52 6.31 8.42
CA ALA A 81 3.30 7.14 9.33
C ALA A 81 2.99 8.64 9.22
N ILE A 82 2.71 9.14 8.01
CA ILE A 82 2.29 10.54 7.79
C ILE A 82 0.93 10.77 8.46
N GLY A 83 -0.03 9.86 8.26
CA GLY A 83 -1.32 9.94 8.96
C GLY A 83 -1.21 9.85 10.48
N ALA A 84 -0.27 9.04 11.00
CA ALA A 84 0.01 9.03 12.44
C ALA A 84 0.56 10.38 12.93
N ALA A 85 1.47 11.01 12.17
CA ALA A 85 1.99 12.33 12.48
C ALA A 85 0.87 13.40 12.48
N HIS A 86 -0.10 13.33 11.56
CA HIS A 86 -1.29 14.20 11.55
C HIS A 86 -2.00 14.22 12.91
N THR A 87 -2.31 13.02 13.39
CA THR A 87 -3.09 12.82 14.62
C THR A 87 -2.33 13.32 15.84
N LEU A 88 -1.01 13.10 15.87
CA LEU A 88 -0.13 13.58 16.94
C LEU A 88 -0.05 15.11 16.94
N PHE A 89 0.19 15.75 15.80
CA PHE A 89 0.25 17.21 15.72
C PHE A 89 -1.08 17.86 16.08
N SER A 90 -2.18 17.33 15.54
CA SER A 90 -3.53 17.82 15.87
C SER A 90 -3.82 17.74 17.37
N LYS A 91 -3.40 16.65 18.03
CA LYS A 91 -3.54 16.49 19.47
C LYS A 91 -2.71 17.50 20.27
N ILE A 92 -1.46 17.76 19.86
CA ILE A 92 -0.59 18.75 20.53
C ILE A 92 -1.20 20.16 20.47
N PHE A 93 -1.72 20.57 19.31
CA PHE A 93 -2.39 21.88 19.18
C PHE A 93 -3.66 21.98 20.04
N PHE A 94 -4.42 20.89 20.13
CA PHE A 94 -5.60 20.84 21.00
C PHE A 94 -5.23 20.91 22.49
N ASP A 95 -4.20 20.17 22.92
CA ASP A 95 -3.71 20.14 24.31
C ASP A 95 -3.16 21.50 24.74
N ILE A 96 -2.41 22.21 23.87
CA ILE A 96 -1.91 23.58 24.16
C ILE A 96 -3.08 24.54 24.30
N GLY A 97 -4.02 24.47 23.37
CA GLY A 97 -5.14 25.40 23.30
C GLY A 97 -6.19 25.22 24.39
N GLY A 98 -6.35 24.01 24.94
CA GLY A 98 -7.32 23.72 26.01
C GLY A 98 -7.05 24.45 27.33
N SER A 99 -5.84 24.97 27.53
CA SER A 99 -5.47 25.79 28.69
C SER A 99 -5.68 27.30 28.51
N LEU A 100 -6.04 27.74 27.31
CA LEU A 100 -6.16 29.16 26.94
C LEU A 100 -7.61 29.64 26.98
N ASN A 101 -7.79 30.96 27.08
CA ASN A 101 -9.11 31.58 26.92
C ASN A 101 -9.69 31.27 25.52
N LEU A 102 -11.00 31.00 25.45
CA LEU A 102 -11.70 30.63 24.22
C LEU A 102 -11.46 31.61 23.05
N ILE A 103 -11.38 32.91 23.35
CA ILE A 103 -11.14 33.98 22.36
C ILE A 103 -9.77 33.84 21.66
N ILE A 104 -8.77 33.30 22.36
CA ILE A 104 -7.42 33.07 21.83
C ILE A 104 -7.30 31.66 21.24
N PHE A 105 -8.02 30.71 21.81
CA PHE A 105 -8.00 29.31 21.39
C PHE A 105 -8.54 29.09 19.98
N ILE A 106 -9.70 29.65 19.64
CA ILE A 106 -10.33 29.47 18.32
C ILE A 106 -9.41 29.88 17.16
N PRO A 107 -8.84 31.11 17.14
CA PRO A 107 -7.97 31.53 16.04
C PRO A 107 -6.65 30.76 16.00
N LEU A 108 -6.09 30.39 17.16
CA LEU A 108 -4.87 29.57 17.22
C LEU A 108 -5.10 28.17 16.65
N LEU A 109 -6.22 27.53 16.98
CA LEU A 109 -6.59 26.21 16.47
C LEU A 109 -6.81 26.27 14.95
N ALA A 110 -7.56 27.27 14.47
CA ALA A 110 -7.81 27.45 13.04
C ALA A 110 -6.51 27.62 12.23
N LEU A 111 -5.58 28.45 12.71
CA LEU A 111 -4.27 28.62 12.08
C LEU A 111 -3.44 27.34 12.11
N GLY A 112 -3.41 26.64 13.25
CA GLY A 112 -2.70 25.37 13.41
C GLY A 112 -3.22 24.30 12.46
N THR A 113 -4.54 24.13 12.35
CA THR A 113 -5.16 23.15 11.46
C THR A 113 -4.89 23.47 9.98
N VAL A 114 -4.99 24.73 9.55
CA VAL A 114 -4.69 25.12 8.16
C VAL A 114 -3.23 24.86 7.81
N LEU A 115 -2.31 25.17 8.74
CA LEU A 115 -0.88 24.93 8.54
C LEU A 115 -0.58 23.44 8.42
N ILE A 116 -1.06 22.61 9.36
CA ILE A 116 -0.86 21.15 9.33
C ILE A 116 -1.44 20.57 8.03
N MET A 117 -2.68 20.94 7.70
CA MET A 117 -3.36 20.45 6.50
C MET A 117 -2.60 20.79 5.22
N GLY A 118 -2.06 22.00 5.10
CA GLY A 118 -1.30 22.43 3.92
C GLY A 118 0.03 21.67 3.77
N PHE A 119 0.84 21.62 4.83
CA PHE A 119 2.14 20.94 4.79
C PHE A 119 1.98 19.42 4.60
N GLU A 120 1.08 18.80 5.35
CA GLU A 120 0.91 17.37 5.29
C GLU A 120 0.23 16.92 4.00
N GLY A 121 -0.75 17.68 3.50
CA GLY A 121 -1.39 17.39 2.21
C GLY A 121 -0.36 17.36 1.07
N MET A 122 0.58 18.30 1.06
CA MET A 122 1.66 18.33 0.08
C MET A 122 2.60 17.12 0.22
N LEU A 123 2.98 16.76 1.46
CA LEU A 123 3.83 15.59 1.72
C LEU A 123 3.13 14.29 1.29
N ALA A 124 1.89 14.10 1.71
CA ALA A 124 1.09 12.93 1.37
C ALA A 124 0.96 12.76 -0.15
N PHE A 125 0.72 13.86 -0.89
CA PHE A 125 0.67 13.84 -2.35
C PHE A 125 1.97 13.34 -2.98
N LEU A 126 3.13 13.90 -2.58
CA LEU A 126 4.43 13.50 -3.11
C LEU A 126 4.76 12.03 -2.79
N HIS A 127 4.39 11.57 -1.60
CA HIS A 127 4.57 10.18 -1.21
C HIS A 127 3.69 9.23 -2.03
N CYS A 128 2.42 9.58 -2.26
CA CYS A 128 1.53 8.82 -3.15
C CYS A 128 2.06 8.76 -4.59
N LEU A 129 2.58 9.87 -5.12
CA LEU A 129 3.17 9.92 -6.46
C LEU A 129 4.38 8.98 -6.58
N ARG A 130 5.26 8.96 -5.56
CA ARG A 130 6.40 8.06 -5.54
C ARG A 130 6.00 6.60 -5.53
N LEU A 131 5.02 6.23 -4.71
CA LEU A 131 4.54 4.84 -4.68
C LEU A 131 3.93 4.43 -6.03
N HIS A 132 3.12 5.29 -6.66
CA HIS A 132 2.60 5.02 -8.00
C HIS A 132 3.74 4.82 -9.02
N TRP A 133 4.74 5.69 -8.98
CA TRP A 133 5.83 5.62 -9.94
C TRP A 133 6.72 4.40 -9.76
N VAL A 134 7.16 4.14 -8.54
CA VAL A 134 8.15 3.10 -8.25
C VAL A 134 7.52 1.72 -8.15
N GLU A 135 6.32 1.59 -7.60
CA GLU A 135 5.75 0.28 -7.30
C GLU A 135 4.67 -0.13 -8.30
N PHE A 136 3.87 0.81 -8.79
CA PHE A 136 2.80 0.49 -9.73
C PHE A 136 3.30 0.50 -11.19
N PHE A 137 3.96 1.58 -11.63
CA PHE A 137 4.43 1.65 -13.01
C PHE A 137 5.54 0.65 -13.32
N MET A 138 6.50 0.41 -12.42
CA MET A 138 7.56 -0.58 -12.67
C MET A 138 7.06 -2.02 -12.83
N LYS A 139 5.85 -2.35 -12.33
CA LYS A 139 5.28 -3.70 -12.43
C LYS A 139 4.40 -3.93 -13.66
N PHE A 140 3.68 -2.89 -14.10
CA PHE A 140 2.64 -3.02 -15.13
C PHE A 140 2.91 -2.20 -16.39
N TYR A 141 3.83 -1.24 -16.34
CA TYR A 141 4.14 -0.36 -17.46
C TYR A 141 5.51 -0.69 -18.04
N SER A 142 5.56 -1.19 -19.26
CA SER A 142 6.82 -1.57 -19.92
C SER A 142 7.56 -0.39 -20.57
N GLY A 143 7.03 0.84 -20.47
CA GLY A 143 7.67 2.02 -21.04
C GLY A 143 7.70 2.08 -22.57
N THR A 144 7.10 1.10 -23.26
CA THR A 144 7.08 1.03 -24.72
C THR A 144 5.71 1.42 -25.26
N GLY A 145 5.68 2.39 -26.16
CA GLY A 145 4.46 2.87 -26.78
C GLY A 145 4.76 3.91 -27.86
N ILE A 146 3.92 3.94 -28.89
CA ILE A 146 3.91 5.01 -29.88
C ILE A 146 2.90 6.08 -29.44
N ASN A 147 3.32 7.33 -29.39
CA ASN A 147 2.39 8.43 -29.11
C ASN A 147 1.36 8.49 -30.24
N PHE A 148 0.08 8.40 -29.88
CA PHE A 148 -1.02 8.51 -30.82
C PHE A 148 -1.02 9.90 -31.45
N LYS A 149 -0.60 10.00 -32.71
CA LYS A 149 -0.83 11.19 -33.54
C LYS A 149 -2.20 11.05 -34.18
N GLN A 150 -3.17 11.80 -33.67
CA GLN A 150 -4.47 11.95 -34.30
C GLN A 150 -4.31 12.44 -35.75
N PHE A 151 -5.14 11.91 -36.64
CA PHE A 151 -5.21 12.38 -38.03
C PHE A 151 -5.82 13.77 -38.03
N LYS A 152 -5.04 14.81 -38.36
CA LYS A 152 -5.58 16.15 -38.58
C LYS A 152 -6.16 16.20 -39.99
N LEU A 153 -7.47 16.32 -40.09
CA LEU A 153 -8.15 16.70 -41.33
C LEU A 153 -8.16 18.22 -41.39
N VAL A 154 -7.30 18.76 -42.28
CA VAL A 154 -7.16 20.17 -42.69
C VAL A 154 -6.43 21.07 -41.70
#